data_AF-U6KTC5-F1
#
_entry.id   AF-U6KTC5-F1
#
_cell.length_a   1.000
_cell.length_b   1.000
_cell.length_c   1.000
_cell.angle_alpha   90.00
_cell.angle_beta   90.00
_cell.angle_gamma   90.00
#
_symmetry.space_group_name_H-M   'P 1'
#
loop_
_entity.id
_entity.type
_entity.pdbx_description
1 polymer ?
#
loop_
_entity_poly.entity_id
_entity_poly.type
_entity_poly.pdbx_seq_one_letter_code
_entity_poly.pdbx_strand_id
1 'polypeptide(L)'
;VDLVATEKGLHFLPQPLRPLVRKDSQEWAAWKQRGDPVLHIELRRWADLFLIAPLSANSLAKISSGLCDDLLSCVARAWSYSSKPLVAAPAMNTEMWQHPITSQQLQQLQHFGAKIVPPVAKRLICGDTGVGAMAEPHTIACEALEAWCLFYRTGKLLQQQQQQQQQEQQQQLQIHEEQQLQHHQQHLKHQRQQQLQQQQQQQEQLQQQQQQDSHELQEQLEQRQRQRHRFAAALEKHHFAAAAAHPEQQQQQRQAATVSPMQQQRFAAVEVEQQHFAPAAAASAALATAAAAEPAEQQQQQQQREPS
;
A
#
# COMPACT_ATOMS: atom_id res chain seq x y z
N VAL A 1 -11.40 6.06 38.62
CA VAL A 1 -12.88 5.98 38.58
C VAL A 1 -13.41 7.38 38.70
N ASP A 2 -14.33 7.76 37.82
CA ASP A 2 -15.13 8.99 37.96
C ASP A 2 -16.56 8.57 38.34
N LEU A 3 -17.31 9.42 39.06
CA LEU A 3 -18.58 9.05 39.67
C LEU A 3 -19.67 10.02 39.22
N VAL A 4 -20.67 9.53 38.48
CA VAL A 4 -21.87 10.31 38.11
C VAL A 4 -23.02 9.91 39.03
N ALA A 5 -23.77 10.88 39.54
CA ALA A 5 -25.06 10.62 40.17
C ALA A 5 -26.12 11.62 39.71
N THR A 6 -27.34 11.13 39.51
CA THR A 6 -28.51 11.98 39.32
C THR A 6 -28.81 12.74 40.61
N GLU A 7 -29.47 13.90 40.53
CA GLU A 7 -29.86 14.69 41.71
C GLU A 7 -30.65 13.87 42.75
N LYS A 8 -31.41 12.84 42.33
CA LYS A 8 -32.11 11.93 43.25
C LYS A 8 -31.19 10.88 43.91
N GLY A 9 -30.11 10.47 43.24
CA GLY A 9 -29.10 9.59 43.82
C GLY A 9 -28.30 10.24 44.96
N LEU A 10 -28.09 11.56 44.88
CA LEU A 10 -27.34 12.32 45.90
C LEU A 10 -27.94 12.23 47.31
N HIS A 11 -29.26 12.02 47.45
CA HIS A 11 -29.90 11.82 48.76
C HIS A 11 -29.31 10.61 49.52
N PHE A 12 -29.03 9.52 48.81
CA PHE A 12 -28.56 8.25 49.39
C PHE A 12 -27.04 8.16 49.52
N LEU A 13 -26.29 8.97 48.77
CA LEU A 13 -24.84 9.01 48.86
C LEU A 13 -24.38 9.65 50.19
N PRO A 14 -23.39 9.06 50.90
CA PRO A 14 -22.87 9.61 52.15
C PRO A 14 -22.08 10.91 51.90
N GLN A 15 -22.14 11.84 52.85
CA GLN A 15 -21.58 13.19 52.72
C GLN A 15 -20.12 13.25 52.19
N PRO A 16 -19.16 12.40 52.63
CA PRO A 16 -17.78 12.46 52.14
C PRO A 16 -17.60 12.23 50.64
N LEU A 17 -18.54 11.53 49.98
CA LEU A 17 -18.46 11.28 48.53
C LEU A 17 -19.11 12.39 47.69
N ARG A 18 -20.06 13.16 48.24
CA ARG A 18 -20.83 14.17 47.48
C ARG A 18 -20.02 15.32 46.85
N PRO A 19 -18.81 15.70 47.33
CA PRO A 19 -17.92 16.64 46.63
C PRO A 19 -17.21 16.02 45.41
N LEU A 20 -17.05 14.69 45.37
CA LEU A 20 -16.29 13.95 44.35
C LEU A 20 -17.17 13.45 43.19
N VAL A 21 -18.47 13.73 43.23
CA VAL A 21 -19.47 13.21 42.30
C VAL A 21 -19.87 14.27 41.28
N ARG A 22 -19.86 13.88 40.01
CA ARG A 22 -20.35 14.63 38.84
C ARG A 22 -21.86 14.77 38.88
N LYS A 23 -22.35 15.97 38.56
CA LYS A 23 -23.77 16.37 38.65
C LYS A 23 -24.22 17.08 37.39
N ASP A 24 -25.52 17.06 37.14
CA ASP A 24 -26.18 17.67 35.99
C ASP A 24 -25.84 19.17 35.85
N SER A 25 -25.71 19.87 36.99
CA SER A 25 -25.29 21.27 37.09
C SER A 25 -23.88 21.58 36.57
N GLN A 26 -22.97 20.60 36.47
CA GLN A 26 -21.61 20.81 35.97
C GLN A 26 -21.50 20.74 34.45
N GLU A 27 -22.46 20.11 33.77
CA GLU A 27 -22.51 20.05 32.31
C GLU A 27 -22.67 21.45 31.70
N TRP A 28 -23.66 22.20 32.20
CA TRP A 28 -23.91 23.59 31.80
C TRP A 28 -22.93 24.61 32.38
N ALA A 29 -22.14 24.23 33.40
CA ALA A 29 -21.05 25.07 33.91
C ALA A 29 -19.78 24.98 33.03
N ALA A 30 -19.59 23.83 32.35
CA ALA A 30 -18.48 23.60 31.43
C ALA A 30 -18.72 24.21 30.04
N TRP A 31 -19.95 24.13 29.53
CA TRP A 31 -20.30 24.60 28.19
C TRP A 31 -20.89 26.02 28.19
N LYS A 32 -20.18 26.98 27.58
CA LYS A 32 -20.57 28.41 27.49
C LYS A 32 -20.67 28.91 26.06
N GLN A 33 -19.89 28.34 25.15
CA GLN A 33 -19.85 28.67 23.73
C GLN A 33 -19.62 27.43 22.86
N ARG A 34 -19.89 27.54 21.55
CA ARG A 34 -19.60 26.47 20.58
C ARG A 34 -18.09 26.24 20.48
N GLY A 35 -17.66 25.03 20.80
CA GLY A 35 -16.24 24.64 20.84
C GLY A 35 -15.78 24.21 22.23
N ASP A 36 -16.50 24.62 23.29
CA ASP A 36 -16.26 24.17 24.65
C ASP A 36 -16.55 22.65 24.80
N PRO A 37 -15.88 21.97 25.76
CA PRO A 37 -16.12 20.56 26.03
C PRO A 37 -17.55 20.27 26.50
N VAL A 38 -18.08 19.12 26.08
CA VAL A 38 -19.42 18.63 26.45
C VAL A 38 -19.25 17.44 27.39
N LEU A 39 -19.59 17.62 28.68
CA LEU A 39 -19.20 16.73 29.78
C LEU A 39 -19.60 15.26 29.55
N HIS A 40 -20.84 14.96 29.12
CA HIS A 40 -21.22 13.57 28.85
C HIS A 40 -20.41 12.92 27.71
N ILE A 41 -19.99 13.69 26.69
CA ILE A 41 -19.15 13.20 25.59
C ILE A 41 -17.73 12.94 26.09
N GLU A 42 -17.19 13.78 26.96
CA GLU A 42 -15.86 13.57 27.57
C GLU A 42 -15.84 12.33 28.46
N LEU A 43 -16.81 12.18 29.37
CA LEU A 43 -16.93 11.01 30.23
C LEU A 43 -17.05 9.71 29.41
N ARG A 44 -17.85 9.73 28.33
CA ARG A 44 -17.99 8.60 27.38
C ARG A 44 -16.71 8.31 26.58
N ARG A 45 -15.93 9.34 26.24
CA ARG A 45 -14.61 9.16 25.60
C ARG A 45 -13.61 8.53 26.58
N TRP A 46 -13.53 9.06 27.79
CA TRP A 46 -12.60 8.68 28.85
C TRP A 46 -12.83 7.26 29.42
N ALA A 47 -14.08 6.89 29.76
CA ALA A 47 -14.34 5.63 30.46
C ALA A 47 -14.25 4.41 29.52
N ASP A 48 -13.47 3.38 29.86
CA ASP A 48 -13.42 2.11 29.10
C ASP A 48 -14.58 1.14 29.43
N LEU A 49 -15.29 1.40 30.52
CA LEU A 49 -16.37 0.59 31.09
C LEU A 49 -17.36 1.56 31.75
N PHE A 50 -18.66 1.38 31.51
CA PHE A 50 -19.70 2.14 32.20
C PHE A 50 -20.47 1.21 33.14
N LEU A 51 -20.39 1.49 34.45
CA LEU A 51 -21.09 0.75 35.49
C LEU A 51 -22.20 1.61 36.11
N ILE A 52 -23.44 1.12 36.10
CA ILE A 52 -24.60 1.76 36.74
C ILE A 52 -25.07 0.89 37.92
N ALA A 53 -24.70 1.28 39.14
CA ALA A 53 -25.04 0.58 40.36
C ALA A 53 -25.34 1.58 41.51
N PRO A 54 -26.59 1.68 42.00
CA PRO A 54 -27.79 0.99 41.52
C PRO A 54 -28.36 1.59 40.22
N LEU A 55 -28.88 0.73 39.33
CA LEU A 55 -29.80 1.15 38.27
C LEU A 55 -31.23 1.21 38.85
N SER A 56 -31.76 2.41 39.03
CA SER A 56 -33.16 2.61 39.44
C SER A 56 -34.13 2.29 38.30
N ALA A 57 -35.38 1.92 38.61
CA ALA A 57 -36.42 1.70 37.59
C ALA A 57 -36.67 2.93 36.70
N ASN A 58 -36.55 4.14 37.26
CA ASN A 58 -36.65 5.40 36.51
C ASN A 58 -35.47 5.57 35.53
N SER A 59 -34.25 5.29 35.98
CA SER A 59 -33.06 5.32 35.13
C SER A 59 -33.09 4.24 34.05
N LEU A 60 -33.59 3.04 34.38
CA LEU A 60 -33.84 1.95 33.42
C LEU A 60 -34.79 2.43 32.32
N ALA A 61 -35.96 2.96 32.69
CA ALA A 61 -36.96 3.45 31.76
C ALA A 61 -36.43 4.57 30.85
N LYS A 62 -35.69 5.54 31.40
CA LYS A 62 -35.01 6.59 30.61
C LYS A 62 -34.08 5.99 29.55
N ILE A 63 -33.18 5.09 29.96
CA ILE A 63 -32.16 4.51 29.09
C ILE A 63 -32.78 3.62 28.02
N SER A 64 -33.78 2.78 28.35
CA SER A 64 -34.49 1.96 27.38
C SER A 64 -35.28 2.80 26.36
N SER A 65 -35.94 3.87 26.81
CA SER A 65 -36.72 4.75 25.94
C SER A 65 -35.87 5.81 25.21
N GLY A 66 -34.55 5.82 25.43
CA GLY A 66 -33.63 6.73 24.75
C GLY A 66 -33.70 8.19 25.21
N LEU A 67 -34.26 8.45 26.40
CA LEU A 67 -34.27 9.77 27.04
C LEU A 67 -32.85 10.14 27.51
N CYS A 68 -32.54 11.43 27.46
CA CYS A 68 -31.26 12.01 27.87
C CYS A 68 -31.48 13.43 28.43
N ASP A 69 -31.97 13.47 29.67
CA ASP A 69 -32.39 14.68 30.41
C ASP A 69 -31.67 14.84 31.76
N ASP A 70 -30.74 13.93 32.08
CA ASP A 70 -29.75 14.03 33.17
C ASP A 70 -28.39 13.51 32.70
N LEU A 71 -27.29 13.88 33.38
CA LEU A 71 -25.92 13.57 32.97
C LEU A 71 -25.68 12.06 32.80
N LEU A 72 -26.33 11.24 33.64
CA LEU A 72 -26.26 9.78 33.57
C LEU A 72 -26.88 9.25 32.27
N SER A 73 -28.09 9.72 31.93
CA SER A 73 -28.80 9.31 30.72
C SER A 73 -28.19 9.91 29.45
N CYS A 74 -27.62 11.11 29.50
CA CYS A 74 -26.79 11.67 28.42
C CYS A 74 -25.56 10.80 28.12
N VAL A 75 -24.81 10.36 29.14
CA VAL A 75 -23.67 9.42 28.96
C VAL A 75 -24.15 8.08 28.40
N ALA A 76 -25.27 7.53 28.90
CA ALA A 76 -25.85 6.27 28.42
C ALA A 76 -26.34 6.35 26.97
N ARG A 77 -26.88 7.49 26.55
CA ARG A 77 -27.36 7.73 25.18
C ARG A 77 -26.22 7.91 24.18
N ALA A 78 -25.09 8.47 24.63
CA ALA A 78 -23.86 8.58 23.84
C ALA A 78 -23.01 7.29 23.83
N TRP A 79 -23.34 6.29 24.65
CA TRP A 79 -22.51 5.10 24.86
C TRP A 79 -22.43 4.18 23.64
N SER A 80 -21.26 3.58 23.43
CA SER A 80 -20.97 2.71 22.28
C SER A 80 -20.91 1.25 22.70
N TYR A 81 -22.09 0.64 22.89
CA TYR A 81 -22.22 -0.74 23.39
C TYR A 81 -21.45 -1.78 22.55
N SER A 82 -21.24 -1.51 21.25
CA SER A 82 -20.46 -2.36 20.34
C SER A 82 -18.93 -2.30 20.55
N SER A 83 -18.41 -1.30 21.26
CA SER A 83 -16.95 -1.13 21.48
C SER A 83 -16.55 -0.90 22.94
N LYS A 84 -17.50 -0.66 23.85
CA LYS A 84 -17.25 -0.54 25.29
C LYS A 84 -18.36 -1.19 26.12
N PRO A 85 -18.05 -2.04 27.11
CA PRO A 85 -19.05 -2.68 27.96
C PRO A 85 -19.86 -1.66 28.78
N LEU A 86 -21.19 -1.85 28.81
CA LEU A 86 -22.07 -1.29 29.83
C LEU A 86 -22.50 -2.41 30.77
N VAL A 87 -22.42 -2.16 32.07
CA VAL A 87 -22.81 -3.10 33.13
C VAL A 87 -23.78 -2.38 34.06
N ALA A 88 -24.89 -3.02 34.42
CA ALA A 88 -25.88 -2.42 35.30
C ALA A 88 -26.37 -3.40 36.37
N ALA A 89 -26.52 -2.92 37.60
CA ALA A 89 -27.04 -3.68 38.73
C ALA A 89 -28.36 -3.05 39.20
N PRO A 90 -29.53 -3.57 38.80
CA PRO A 90 -30.82 -3.02 39.17
C PRO A 90 -31.06 -3.03 40.68
N ALA A 91 -31.73 -2.00 41.19
CA ALA A 91 -32.23 -1.97 42.57
C ALA A 91 -33.59 -1.25 42.64
N MET A 92 -34.61 -1.95 43.13
CA MET A 92 -35.98 -1.46 43.25
C MET A 92 -36.81 -2.34 44.20
N ASN A 93 -38.02 -1.92 44.56
CA ASN A 93 -38.95 -2.76 45.32
C ASN A 93 -39.41 -3.97 44.49
N THR A 94 -39.82 -5.06 45.15
CA THR A 94 -40.27 -6.31 44.50
C THR A 94 -41.40 -6.10 43.49
N GLU A 95 -42.39 -5.25 43.76
CA GLU A 95 -43.48 -4.96 42.82
C GLU A 95 -42.97 -4.24 41.57
N MET A 96 -42.00 -3.34 41.74
CA MET A 96 -41.33 -2.66 40.61
C MET A 96 -40.48 -3.64 39.78
N TRP A 97 -39.87 -4.63 40.43
CA TRP A 97 -39.08 -5.67 39.75
C TRP A 97 -39.97 -6.65 38.97
N GLN A 98 -41.10 -7.06 39.56
CA GLN A 98 -42.07 -7.96 38.92
C GLN A 98 -42.94 -7.27 37.85
N HIS A 99 -43.01 -5.93 37.85
CA HIS A 99 -43.79 -5.17 36.86
C HIS A 99 -43.34 -5.50 35.42
N PRO A 100 -44.25 -5.83 34.48
CA PRO A 100 -43.89 -6.37 33.17
C PRO A 100 -42.99 -5.44 32.34
N ILE A 101 -43.14 -4.12 32.49
CA ILE A 101 -42.28 -3.15 31.79
C ILE A 101 -40.80 -3.31 32.17
N THR A 102 -40.49 -3.69 33.41
CA THR A 102 -39.11 -3.82 33.91
C THR A 102 -38.40 -4.95 33.18
N SER A 103 -39.08 -6.09 32.99
CA SER A 103 -38.56 -7.21 32.19
C SER A 103 -38.32 -6.80 30.73
N GLN A 104 -39.27 -6.10 30.10
CA GLN A 104 -39.13 -5.62 28.71
C GLN A 104 -37.95 -4.64 28.55
N GLN A 105 -37.81 -3.68 29.47
CA GLN A 105 -36.74 -2.68 29.44
C GLN A 105 -35.36 -3.32 29.68
N LEU A 106 -35.26 -4.30 30.60
CA LEU A 106 -34.02 -5.05 30.83
C LEU A 106 -33.64 -5.88 29.60
N GLN A 107 -34.58 -6.58 28.98
CA GLN A 107 -34.36 -7.30 27.73
C GLN A 107 -33.88 -6.38 26.60
N GLN A 108 -34.41 -5.16 26.52
CA GLN A 108 -33.97 -4.16 25.55
C GLN A 108 -32.53 -3.68 25.82
N LEU A 109 -32.16 -3.42 27.09
CA LEU A 109 -30.77 -3.10 27.46
C LEU A 109 -29.82 -4.27 27.17
N GLN A 110 -30.24 -5.52 27.41
CA GLN A 110 -29.47 -6.72 27.07
C GLN A 110 -29.30 -6.85 25.55
N HIS A 111 -30.34 -6.57 24.76
CA HIS A 111 -30.28 -6.56 23.29
C HIS A 111 -29.33 -5.48 22.75
N PHE A 112 -29.22 -4.33 23.41
CA PHE A 112 -28.18 -3.33 23.10
C PHE A 112 -26.76 -3.80 23.45
N GLY A 113 -26.59 -4.84 24.28
CA GLY A 113 -25.30 -5.38 24.70
C GLY A 113 -24.90 -5.06 26.15
N ALA A 114 -25.83 -4.58 26.99
CA ALA A 114 -25.55 -4.33 28.41
C ALA A 114 -25.56 -5.64 29.23
N LYS A 115 -24.56 -5.82 30.10
CA LYS A 115 -24.53 -6.92 31.08
C LYS A 115 -25.34 -6.53 32.31
N ILE A 116 -26.48 -7.20 32.53
CA ILE A 116 -27.31 -6.99 33.72
C ILE A 116 -26.84 -7.94 34.83
N VAL A 117 -26.40 -7.37 35.95
CA VAL A 117 -26.13 -8.10 37.20
C VAL A 117 -27.47 -8.23 37.94
N PRO A 118 -28.03 -9.44 38.14
CA PRO A 118 -29.36 -9.59 38.68
C PRO A 118 -29.46 -9.13 40.15
N PRO A 119 -30.59 -8.54 40.58
CA PRO A 119 -30.83 -8.25 41.99
C PRO A 119 -31.00 -9.55 42.79
N VAL A 120 -30.74 -9.46 44.09
CA VAL A 120 -30.82 -10.57 45.03
C VAL A 120 -32.11 -10.51 45.86
N ALA A 121 -32.52 -11.66 46.39
CA ALA A 121 -33.58 -11.73 47.39
C ALA A 121 -33.04 -11.33 48.76
N LYS A 122 -33.63 -10.32 49.39
CA LYS A 122 -33.34 -9.89 50.78
C LYS A 122 -34.64 -9.52 51.48
N ARG A 123 -34.61 -9.43 52.82
CA ARG A 123 -35.67 -8.75 53.58
C ARG A 123 -35.57 -7.26 53.27
N LEU A 124 -36.62 -6.70 52.67
CA LEU A 124 -36.69 -5.30 52.28
C LEU A 124 -37.07 -4.40 53.48
N ILE A 125 -36.91 -3.09 53.31
CA ILE A 125 -37.19 -2.07 54.34
C ILE A 125 -38.67 -2.07 54.77
N CYS A 126 -39.59 -2.53 53.91
CA CYS A 126 -41.01 -2.74 54.23
C CYS A 126 -41.29 -3.97 55.12
N GLY A 127 -40.30 -4.85 55.32
CA GLY A 127 -40.42 -6.08 56.12
C GLY A 127 -40.59 -7.36 55.30
N ASP A 128 -41.05 -7.24 54.06
CA ASP A 128 -41.25 -8.35 53.12
C ASP A 128 -39.93 -8.99 52.67
N THR A 129 -39.99 -10.24 52.23
CA THR A 129 -38.85 -10.94 51.61
C THR A 129 -39.11 -11.09 50.11
N GLY A 130 -38.27 -10.48 49.28
CA GLY A 130 -38.48 -10.47 47.84
C GLY A 130 -37.23 -10.11 47.04
N VAL A 131 -37.28 -10.38 45.73
CA VAL A 131 -36.23 -10.03 44.76
C VAL A 131 -36.34 -8.54 44.42
N GLY A 132 -35.20 -7.84 44.34
CA GLY A 132 -35.15 -6.42 43.96
C GLY A 132 -34.04 -5.63 44.65
N ALA A 133 -33.45 -6.16 45.73
CA ALA A 133 -32.29 -5.56 46.37
C ALA A 133 -31.05 -5.68 45.47
N MET A 134 -30.20 -4.65 45.43
CA MET A 134 -28.97 -4.67 44.66
C MET A 134 -28.06 -5.85 45.06
N ALA A 135 -27.38 -6.46 44.09
CA ALA A 135 -26.32 -7.42 44.32
C ALA A 135 -25.18 -6.82 45.19
N GLU A 136 -24.37 -7.67 45.81
CA GLU A 136 -23.24 -7.21 46.63
C GLU A 136 -22.21 -6.45 45.78
N PRO A 137 -21.59 -5.37 46.29
CA PRO A 137 -20.59 -4.59 45.55
C PRO A 137 -19.42 -5.43 45.03
N HIS A 138 -19.03 -6.49 45.76
CA HIS A 138 -18.01 -7.44 45.31
C HIS A 138 -18.45 -8.21 44.06
N THR A 139 -19.67 -8.77 44.05
CA THR A 139 -20.25 -9.42 42.87
C THR A 139 -20.28 -8.47 41.69
N ILE A 140 -20.81 -7.25 41.87
CA ILE A 140 -20.89 -6.23 40.81
C ILE A 140 -19.50 -5.92 40.24
N ALA A 141 -18.48 -5.77 41.10
CA ALA A 141 -17.11 -5.51 40.67
C ALA A 141 -16.51 -6.68 39.86
N CYS A 142 -16.74 -7.93 40.28
CA CYS A 142 -16.31 -9.11 39.54
C CYS A 142 -17.01 -9.23 38.17
N GLU A 143 -18.33 -9.07 38.14
CA GLU A 143 -19.14 -9.12 36.92
C GLU A 143 -18.71 -8.06 35.90
N ALA A 144 -18.33 -6.87 36.38
CA ALA A 144 -17.89 -5.75 35.56
C ALA A 144 -16.44 -5.86 35.09
N LEU A 145 -15.53 -6.38 35.94
CA LEU A 145 -14.16 -6.72 35.55
C LEU A 145 -14.15 -7.81 34.48
N GLU A 146 -14.98 -8.85 34.63
CA GLU A 146 -15.10 -9.90 33.62
C GLU A 146 -15.59 -9.34 32.28
N ALA A 147 -16.63 -8.49 32.28
CA ALA A 147 -17.15 -7.85 31.06
C ALA A 147 -16.06 -7.05 30.33
N TRP A 148 -15.27 -6.26 31.06
CA TRP A 148 -14.14 -5.51 30.51
C TRP A 148 -13.03 -6.42 29.98
N CYS A 149 -12.65 -7.46 30.74
CA CYS A 149 -11.67 -8.45 30.30
C CYS A 149 -12.13 -9.27 29.07
N LEU A 150 -13.44 -9.48 28.88
CA LEU A 150 -13.99 -10.11 27.68
C LEU A 150 -13.88 -9.17 26.47
N PHE A 151 -14.41 -7.95 26.56
CA PHE A 151 -14.31 -6.94 25.49
C PHE A 151 -12.86 -6.68 25.06
N TYR A 152 -11.94 -6.50 26.02
CA TYR A 152 -10.54 -6.21 25.74
C TYR A 152 -9.80 -7.40 25.08
N ARG A 153 -10.15 -8.65 25.41
CA ARG A 153 -9.63 -9.85 24.73
C ARG A 153 -10.17 -9.96 23.30
N THR A 154 -11.47 -9.77 23.10
CA THR A 154 -12.10 -9.79 21.76
C THR A 154 -11.52 -8.70 20.84
N GLY A 155 -11.31 -7.49 21.37
CA GLY A 155 -10.68 -6.40 20.62
C GLY A 155 -9.26 -6.73 20.15
N LYS A 156 -8.43 -7.34 21.02
CA LYS A 156 -7.08 -7.79 20.64
C LYS A 156 -7.09 -8.90 19.59
N LEU A 157 -8.01 -9.87 19.70
CA LEU A 157 -8.15 -10.94 18.72
C LEU A 157 -8.54 -10.41 17.33
N LEU A 158 -9.49 -9.47 17.26
CA LEU A 158 -9.87 -8.79 16.01
C LEU A 158 -8.69 -8.01 15.40
N GLN A 159 -7.93 -7.29 16.21
CA GLN A 159 -6.75 -6.53 15.75
C GLN A 159 -5.65 -7.46 15.21
N GLN A 160 -5.42 -8.60 15.87
CA GLN A 160 -4.45 -9.61 15.41
C GLN A 160 -4.87 -10.24 14.07
N GLN A 161 -6.16 -10.57 13.90
CA GLN A 161 -6.68 -11.11 12.64
C GLN A 161 -6.54 -10.10 11.48
N GLN A 162 -6.85 -8.82 11.72
CA GLN A 162 -6.67 -7.76 10.73
C GLN A 162 -5.19 -7.57 10.35
N GLN A 163 -4.28 -7.59 11.33
CA GLN A 163 -2.84 -7.46 11.08
C GLN A 163 -2.28 -8.66 10.29
N GLN A 164 -2.75 -9.89 10.59
CA GLN A 164 -2.38 -11.08 9.83
C GLN A 164 -2.87 -10.99 8.38
N GLN A 165 -4.14 -10.61 8.15
CA GLN A 165 -4.68 -10.44 6.79
C GLN A 165 -3.91 -9.38 5.97
N GLN A 166 -3.46 -8.29 6.60
CA GLN A 166 -2.62 -7.28 5.95
C GLN A 166 -1.23 -7.83 5.60
N GLN A 167 -0.62 -8.66 6.46
CA GLN A 167 0.66 -9.32 6.18
C GLN A 167 0.53 -10.34 5.04
N GLU A 168 -0.54 -11.14 5.04
CA GLU A 168 -0.84 -12.10 3.96
C GLU A 168 -1.05 -11.41 2.61
N GLN A 169 -1.76 -10.27 2.57
CA GLN A 169 -1.91 -9.45 1.36
C GLN A 169 -0.58 -8.84 0.88
N GLN A 170 0.23 -8.30 1.79
CA GLN A 170 1.55 -7.76 1.45
C GLN A 170 2.48 -8.85 0.89
N GLN A 171 2.46 -10.05 1.47
CA GLN A 171 3.25 -11.17 1.00
C GLN A 171 2.78 -11.67 -0.38
N GLN A 172 1.46 -11.70 -0.64
CA GLN A 172 0.91 -12.03 -1.96
C GLN A 172 1.33 -11.01 -3.03
N LEU A 173 1.32 -9.71 -2.70
CA LEU A 173 1.80 -8.65 -3.59
C LEU A 173 3.29 -8.80 -3.91
N GLN A 174 4.15 -9.02 -2.91
CA GLN A 174 5.58 -9.25 -3.10
C GLN A 174 5.86 -10.48 -3.98
N ILE A 175 5.16 -11.59 -3.75
CA ILE A 175 5.27 -12.80 -4.59
C ILE A 175 4.85 -12.49 -6.04
N HIS A 176 3.81 -11.68 -6.24
CA HIS A 176 3.36 -11.32 -7.58
C HIS A 176 4.35 -10.39 -8.31
N GLU A 177 4.90 -9.38 -7.61
CA GLU A 177 5.97 -8.51 -8.15
C GLU A 177 7.22 -9.31 -8.51
N GLU A 178 7.65 -10.26 -7.66
CA GLU A 178 8.80 -11.12 -7.96
C GLU A 178 8.52 -12.00 -9.18
N GLN A 179 7.34 -12.60 -9.30
CA GLN A 179 6.93 -13.38 -10.48
C GLN A 179 6.95 -12.54 -11.76
N GLN A 180 6.43 -11.29 -11.72
CA GLN A 180 6.51 -10.37 -12.85
C GLN A 180 7.98 -10.05 -13.22
N LEU A 181 8.82 -9.79 -12.22
CA LEU A 181 10.25 -9.49 -12.42
C LEU A 181 11.00 -10.69 -13.01
N GLN A 182 10.77 -11.90 -12.50
CA GLN A 182 11.35 -13.14 -13.02
C GLN A 182 10.91 -13.39 -14.47
N HIS A 183 9.62 -13.23 -14.79
CA HIS A 183 9.10 -13.36 -16.16
C HIS A 183 9.71 -12.32 -17.12
N HIS A 184 9.82 -11.07 -16.68
CA HIS A 184 10.48 -10.01 -17.46
C HIS A 184 11.97 -10.32 -17.70
N GLN A 185 12.70 -10.81 -16.70
CA GLN A 185 14.09 -11.26 -16.86
C GLN A 185 14.23 -12.45 -17.81
N GLN A 186 13.29 -13.41 -17.79
CA GLN A 186 13.28 -14.53 -18.75
C GLN A 186 13.06 -14.03 -20.18
N HIS A 187 12.12 -13.10 -20.38
CA HIS A 187 11.87 -12.47 -21.67
C HIS A 187 13.10 -11.73 -22.21
N LEU A 188 13.77 -10.91 -21.38
CA LEU A 188 15.01 -10.21 -21.75
C LEU A 188 16.16 -11.18 -22.09
N LYS A 189 16.30 -12.29 -21.35
CA LYS A 189 17.28 -13.35 -21.66
C LYS A 189 16.99 -13.98 -23.02
N HIS A 190 15.72 -14.27 -23.32
CA HIS A 190 15.32 -14.85 -24.60
C HIS A 190 15.57 -13.88 -25.77
N GLN A 191 15.22 -12.59 -25.64
CA GLN A 191 15.53 -11.57 -26.65
C GLN A 191 17.03 -11.44 -26.92
N ARG A 192 17.87 -11.43 -25.88
CA ARG A 192 19.34 -11.42 -26.04
C ARG A 192 19.84 -12.67 -26.77
N GLN A 193 19.27 -13.84 -26.47
CA GLN A 193 19.65 -15.10 -27.13
C GLN A 193 19.29 -15.09 -28.63
N GLN A 194 18.12 -14.58 -28.99
CA GLN A 194 17.72 -14.39 -30.40
C GLN A 194 18.66 -13.44 -31.14
N GLN A 195 19.03 -12.30 -30.52
CA GLN A 195 19.98 -11.34 -31.10
C GLN A 195 21.37 -11.96 -31.34
N LEU A 196 21.87 -12.77 -30.39
CA LEU A 196 23.14 -13.47 -30.54
C LEU A 196 23.10 -14.51 -31.67
N GLN A 197 21.99 -15.25 -31.81
CA GLN A 197 21.80 -16.19 -32.92
C GLN A 197 21.77 -15.48 -34.29
N GLN A 198 21.10 -14.32 -34.38
CA GLN A 198 21.08 -13.51 -35.59
C GLN A 198 22.48 -12.98 -35.94
N GLN A 199 23.26 -12.51 -34.96
CA GLN A 199 24.65 -12.09 -35.18
C GLN A 199 25.56 -13.25 -35.63
N GLN A 200 25.39 -14.44 -35.07
CA GLN A 200 26.14 -15.63 -35.50
C GLN A 200 25.82 -16.00 -36.95
N GLN A 201 24.54 -16.10 -37.31
CA GLN A 201 24.11 -16.36 -38.70
C GLN A 201 24.63 -15.30 -39.68
N GLN A 202 24.65 -14.03 -39.27
CA GLN A 202 25.18 -12.94 -40.12
C GLN A 202 26.71 -13.02 -40.26
N GLN A 203 27.45 -13.41 -39.22
CA GLN A 203 28.90 -13.68 -39.33
C GLN A 203 29.20 -14.88 -40.21
N GLU A 204 28.43 -15.98 -40.11
CA GLU A 204 28.57 -17.16 -40.95
C GLU A 204 28.32 -16.83 -42.43
N GLN A 205 27.30 -16.04 -42.74
CA GLN A 205 27.03 -15.54 -44.10
C GLN A 205 28.17 -14.65 -44.62
N LEU A 206 28.69 -13.73 -43.80
CA LEU A 206 29.83 -12.89 -44.18
C LEU A 206 31.11 -13.69 -44.42
N GLN A 207 31.38 -14.74 -43.64
CA GLN A 207 32.50 -15.65 -43.88
C GLN A 207 32.33 -16.46 -45.16
N GLN A 208 31.13 -16.96 -45.45
CA GLN A 208 30.83 -17.67 -46.70
C GLN A 208 31.01 -16.75 -47.92
N GLN A 209 30.55 -15.50 -47.85
CA GLN A 209 30.77 -14.51 -48.90
C GLN A 209 32.27 -14.24 -49.11
N GLN A 210 33.04 -14.00 -48.04
CA GLN A 210 34.49 -13.78 -48.13
C GLN A 210 35.25 -14.98 -48.72
N GLN A 211 34.79 -16.22 -48.45
CA GLN A 211 35.35 -17.43 -49.06
C GLN A 211 35.02 -17.52 -50.55
N GLN A 212 33.80 -17.16 -50.96
CA GLN A 212 33.39 -17.10 -52.38
C GLN A 212 34.17 -16.02 -53.13
N ASP A 213 34.22 -14.79 -52.61
CA ASP A 213 34.95 -13.66 -53.18
C ASP A 213 36.45 -14.00 -53.35
N SER A 214 37.05 -14.66 -52.36
CA SER A 214 38.44 -15.10 -52.39
C SER A 214 38.68 -16.21 -53.43
N HIS A 215 37.74 -17.15 -53.58
CA HIS A 215 37.82 -18.22 -54.57
C HIS A 215 37.69 -17.65 -55.99
N GLU A 216 36.75 -16.74 -56.23
CA GLU A 216 36.58 -16.09 -57.53
C GLU A 216 37.81 -15.24 -57.88
N LEU A 217 38.36 -14.47 -56.94
CA LEU A 217 39.58 -13.71 -57.14
C LEU A 217 40.78 -14.62 -57.50
N GLN A 218 40.87 -15.80 -56.87
CA GLN A 218 41.92 -16.77 -57.15
C GLN A 218 41.75 -17.42 -58.53
N GLU A 219 40.52 -17.75 -58.96
CA GLU A 219 40.24 -18.17 -60.34
C GLU A 219 40.59 -17.08 -61.36
N GLN A 220 40.22 -15.82 -61.10
CA GLN A 220 40.56 -14.69 -61.97
C GLN A 220 42.09 -14.49 -62.08
N LEU A 221 42.84 -14.70 -60.98
CA LEU A 221 44.30 -14.67 -60.97
C LEU A 221 44.89 -15.83 -61.78
N GLU A 222 44.38 -17.06 -61.63
CA GLU A 222 44.79 -18.20 -62.46
C GLU A 222 44.48 -17.98 -63.94
N GLN A 223 43.29 -17.49 -64.29
CA GLN A 223 42.94 -17.16 -65.67
C GLN A 223 43.92 -16.13 -66.25
N ARG A 224 44.26 -15.08 -65.48
CA ARG A 224 45.24 -14.05 -65.86
C ARG A 224 46.65 -14.62 -66.02
N GLN A 225 47.08 -15.57 -65.18
CA GLN A 225 48.35 -16.28 -65.33
C GLN A 225 48.36 -17.17 -66.58
N ARG A 226 47.30 -17.97 -66.80
CA ARG A 226 47.12 -18.82 -68.00
C ARG A 226 47.11 -17.97 -69.29
N GLN A 227 46.49 -16.79 -69.27
CA GLN A 227 46.55 -15.81 -70.36
C GLN A 227 47.99 -15.28 -70.58
N ARG A 228 48.70 -14.86 -69.52
CA ARG A 228 50.10 -14.41 -69.62
C ARG A 228 51.03 -15.49 -70.16
N HIS A 229 50.88 -16.75 -69.74
CA HIS A 229 51.66 -17.87 -70.28
C HIS A 229 51.33 -18.14 -71.76
N ARG A 230 50.06 -18.09 -72.17
CA ARG A 230 49.67 -18.20 -73.59
C ARG A 230 50.24 -17.06 -74.43
N PHE A 231 50.24 -15.83 -73.91
CA PHE A 231 50.80 -14.66 -74.59
C PHE A 231 52.34 -14.74 -74.69
N ALA A 232 53.02 -15.18 -73.63
CA ALA A 232 54.47 -15.43 -73.67
C ALA A 232 54.84 -16.51 -74.70
N ALA A 233 54.15 -17.66 -74.69
CA ALA A 233 54.37 -18.73 -75.67
C ALA A 233 54.01 -18.31 -77.12
N ALA A 234 53.06 -17.38 -77.28
CA ALA A 234 52.79 -16.77 -78.57
C ALA A 234 53.91 -15.81 -79.01
N LEU A 235 54.47 -15.02 -78.10
CA LEU A 235 55.65 -14.18 -78.36
C LEU A 235 56.90 -15.02 -78.69
N GLU A 236 57.13 -16.14 -78.01
CA GLU A 236 58.21 -17.08 -78.34
C GLU A 236 58.04 -17.66 -79.76
N LYS A 237 56.81 -18.07 -80.12
CA LYS A 237 56.50 -18.49 -81.50
C LYS A 237 56.66 -17.37 -82.52
N HIS A 238 56.30 -16.13 -82.19
CA HIS A 238 56.52 -14.98 -83.07
C HIS A 238 57.99 -14.59 -83.19
N HIS A 239 58.81 -14.76 -82.15
CA HIS A 239 60.28 -14.62 -82.24
C HIS A 239 60.88 -15.71 -83.14
N PHE A 240 60.44 -16.97 -83.01
CA PHE A 240 60.86 -18.05 -83.91
C PHE A 240 60.43 -17.83 -85.37
N ALA A 241 59.24 -17.28 -85.60
CA ALA A 241 58.76 -16.94 -86.94
C ALA A 241 59.49 -15.71 -87.54
N ALA A 242 59.74 -14.67 -86.73
CA ALA A 242 60.44 -13.46 -87.17
C ALA A 242 61.93 -13.71 -87.48
N ALA A 243 62.55 -14.69 -86.83
CA ALA A 243 63.92 -15.11 -87.14
C ALA A 243 64.07 -15.83 -88.51
N ALA A 244 62.96 -16.21 -89.15
CA ALA A 244 62.95 -16.93 -90.43
C ALA A 244 62.67 -16.04 -91.67
N ALA A 245 62.52 -14.72 -91.50
CA ALA A 245 62.22 -13.78 -92.59
C ALA A 245 63.03 -12.46 -92.47
N HIS A 246 64.14 -12.42 -93.19
CA HIS A 246 64.99 -11.22 -93.43
C HIS A 246 64.76 -10.68 -94.86
N PRO A 247 65.15 -9.43 -95.21
CA PRO A 247 65.71 -8.33 -94.40
C PRO A 247 64.98 -6.97 -94.62
N GLU A 248 65.65 -5.84 -94.28
CA GLU A 248 65.40 -4.44 -94.69
C GLU A 248 63.99 -3.83 -94.42
N GLN A 249 63.85 -2.86 -93.52
CA GLN A 249 64.41 -1.51 -93.66
C GLN A 249 64.83 -0.86 -92.32
N GLN A 250 65.78 0.08 -92.40
CA GLN A 250 66.17 0.96 -91.28
C GLN A 250 65.56 2.37 -91.44
N GLN A 251 65.59 3.11 -90.32
CA GLN A 251 65.92 4.54 -90.23
C GLN A 251 64.76 5.57 -90.10
N GLN A 252 64.71 6.18 -88.90
CA GLN A 252 63.94 7.38 -88.50
C GLN A 252 62.40 7.18 -88.42
N GLN A 253 61.69 7.68 -87.41
CA GLN A 253 61.96 8.65 -86.32
C GLN A 253 62.08 7.89 -84.96
N ARG A 254 62.86 8.23 -83.93
CA ARG A 254 63.50 9.46 -83.41
C ARG A 254 62.57 10.62 -83.06
N GLN A 255 62.10 10.68 -81.80
CA GLN A 255 62.53 11.70 -80.80
C GLN A 255 61.89 11.48 -79.40
N ALA A 256 62.66 11.83 -78.34
CA ALA A 256 62.29 12.04 -76.92
C ALA A 256 61.55 10.88 -76.16
N ALA A 257 61.77 10.57 -74.86
CA ALA A 257 62.15 11.33 -73.66
C ALA A 257 61.05 12.31 -73.17
N THR A 258 60.80 12.56 -71.87
CA THR A 258 61.56 12.25 -70.64
C THR A 258 60.61 11.97 -69.44
N VAL A 259 61.03 12.17 -68.19
CA VAL A 259 60.43 11.57 -66.97
C VAL A 259 59.84 12.61 -65.97
N SER A 260 58.54 12.47 -65.63
CA SER A 260 57.85 13.01 -64.41
C SER A 260 57.83 14.55 -64.19
N PRO A 261 57.21 15.12 -63.11
CA PRO A 261 56.23 14.59 -62.14
C PRO A 261 55.01 15.54 -61.81
N MET A 262 54.18 15.11 -60.83
CA MET A 262 53.42 15.92 -59.82
C MET A 262 52.00 16.51 -60.06
N GLN A 263 51.12 16.23 -59.06
CA GLN A 263 49.94 17.00 -58.55
C GLN A 263 48.73 17.20 -59.50
N GLN A 264 47.46 17.27 -59.07
CA GLN A 264 46.76 17.33 -57.75
C GLN A 264 45.31 16.73 -57.94
N GLN A 265 44.32 16.61 -57.02
CA GLN A 265 44.02 17.04 -55.63
C GLN A 265 42.99 16.06 -54.95
N ARG A 266 42.47 16.42 -53.75
CA ARG A 266 41.27 16.03 -52.95
C ARG A 266 40.19 15.09 -53.58
N PHE A 267 39.49 14.24 -52.80
CA PHE A 267 38.88 14.49 -51.46
C PHE A 267 39.05 13.37 -50.39
N ALA A 268 39.02 13.85 -49.13
CA ALA A 268 38.55 13.28 -47.84
C ALA A 268 37.95 11.85 -47.77
N ALA A 269 38.08 11.09 -46.66
CA ALA A 269 38.85 11.26 -45.41
C ALA A 269 38.83 9.95 -44.59
N VAL A 270 39.71 9.81 -43.57
CA VAL A 270 39.54 9.10 -42.25
C VAL A 270 40.92 8.97 -41.58
N GLU A 271 41.09 9.61 -40.43
CA GLU A 271 42.17 9.55 -39.40
C GLU A 271 42.22 10.92 -38.69
N VAL A 272 42.45 11.10 -37.38
CA VAL A 272 42.72 10.20 -36.23
C VAL A 272 41.97 10.79 -35.01
N GLU A 273 41.49 9.99 -34.05
CA GLU A 273 41.79 10.29 -32.63
C GLU A 273 41.70 9.05 -31.71
N GLN A 274 42.81 8.70 -31.07
CA GLN A 274 42.84 7.90 -29.85
C GLN A 274 43.13 8.82 -28.68
N GLN A 275 42.23 8.87 -27.67
CA GLN A 275 42.52 8.97 -26.24
C GLN A 275 41.25 9.33 -25.45
N HIS A 276 40.84 8.50 -24.49
CA HIS A 276 40.71 8.89 -23.07
C HIS A 276 40.45 7.67 -22.16
N PHE A 277 40.48 7.90 -20.84
CA PHE A 277 40.66 6.91 -19.79
C PHE A 277 39.34 6.44 -19.12
N ALA A 278 39.33 5.15 -18.72
CA ALA A 278 38.57 4.57 -17.59
C ALA A 278 37.01 4.58 -17.60
N PRO A 279 36.36 3.60 -16.91
CA PRO A 279 34.90 3.47 -16.88
C PRO A 279 34.24 4.25 -15.72
N ALA A 280 33.16 4.97 -16.01
CA ALA A 280 32.37 5.70 -15.00
C ALA A 280 31.24 4.84 -14.40
N ALA A 281 31.47 4.22 -13.25
CA ALA A 281 30.43 3.56 -12.46
C ALA A 281 29.68 4.57 -11.57
N ALA A 282 28.73 5.33 -12.14
CA ALA A 282 27.91 6.29 -11.38
C ALA A 282 26.55 6.60 -12.06
N ALA A 283 25.55 5.72 -11.91
CA ALA A 283 24.19 5.94 -12.42
C ALA A 283 23.09 5.30 -11.54
N SER A 284 23.20 5.42 -10.21
CA SER A 284 22.20 4.91 -9.26
C SER A 284 22.08 5.82 -8.03
N ALA A 285 21.60 7.05 -8.24
CA ALA A 285 21.42 8.05 -7.16
C ALA A 285 20.44 9.19 -7.55
N ALA A 286 19.35 8.91 -8.28
CA ALA A 286 18.47 9.97 -8.82
C ALA A 286 16.98 9.57 -9.00
N LEU A 287 16.38 8.85 -8.04
CA LEU A 287 14.95 8.50 -8.09
C LEU A 287 14.32 8.27 -6.70
N ALA A 288 14.66 9.13 -5.72
CA ALA A 288 14.35 8.92 -4.30
C ALA A 288 13.72 10.15 -3.58
N THR A 289 12.92 10.96 -4.28
CA THR A 289 12.05 12.01 -3.67
C THR A 289 10.89 12.37 -4.61
N ALA A 290 9.80 11.57 -4.60
CA ALA A 290 8.57 11.88 -5.36
C ALA A 290 7.32 11.10 -4.85
N ALA A 291 7.11 11.00 -3.54
CA ALA A 291 6.01 10.22 -2.95
C ALA A 291 5.45 10.86 -1.66
N ALA A 292 4.99 12.10 -1.74
CA ALA A 292 4.44 12.85 -0.60
C ALA A 292 3.44 13.95 -1.01
N ALA A 293 2.33 13.57 -1.65
CA ALA A 293 1.14 14.42 -1.82
C ALA A 293 -0.11 13.56 -2.09
N GLU A 294 -1.16 13.73 -1.30
CA GLU A 294 -2.47 13.09 -1.53
C GLU A 294 -3.34 13.95 -2.49
N PRO A 295 -4.14 13.34 -3.39
CA PRO A 295 -5.16 14.06 -4.15
C PRO A 295 -6.45 14.21 -3.34
N ALA A 296 -6.64 15.37 -2.71
CA ALA A 296 -7.86 15.69 -1.97
C ALA A 296 -8.92 16.38 -2.86
N GLU A 297 -9.77 15.60 -3.54
CA GLU A 297 -10.96 16.09 -4.24
C GLU A 297 -12.25 15.43 -3.73
N GLN A 298 -13.06 16.16 -2.97
CA GLN A 298 -14.54 16.15 -2.98
C GLN A 298 -15.13 16.98 -1.83
N GLN A 299 -15.39 18.29 -2.07
CA GLN A 299 -16.54 19.07 -1.54
C GLN A 299 -16.40 20.57 -1.85
N GLN A 300 -16.67 21.00 -3.09
CA GLN A 300 -17.00 22.41 -3.36
C GLN A 300 -17.77 22.62 -4.68
N GLN A 301 -18.96 21.99 -4.81
CA GLN A 301 -19.83 22.24 -5.96
C GLN A 301 -21.33 22.07 -5.67
N GLN A 302 -21.84 22.75 -4.63
CA GLN A 302 -23.28 22.84 -4.39
C GLN A 302 -23.70 24.10 -3.60
N GLN A 303 -23.39 25.29 -4.11
CA GLN A 303 -24.01 26.55 -3.64
C GLN A 303 -23.87 27.73 -4.63
N GLN A 304 -24.63 27.69 -5.73
CA GLN A 304 -25.06 28.86 -6.51
C GLN A 304 -26.09 28.46 -7.59
N ARG A 305 -26.96 29.42 -7.97
CA ARG A 305 -28.17 29.30 -8.82
C ARG A 305 -29.35 28.59 -8.13
N GLU A 306 -30.59 29.04 -8.24
CA GLU A 306 -31.20 30.31 -8.75
C GLU A 306 -32.56 30.50 -8.00
N PRO A 307 -33.27 31.64 -8.11
CA PRO A 307 -34.27 32.08 -7.12
C PRO A 307 -35.75 31.88 -7.50
N SER A 308 -36.62 31.90 -6.49
CA SER A 308 -37.94 32.59 -6.44
C SER A 308 -38.44 32.65 -5.00
#